data_AF-A0A438IUI6-F1
#
_entry.id   AF-A0A438IUI6-F1
#
_cell.length_a   1.000
_cell.length_b   1.000
_cell.length_c   1.000
_cell.angle_alpha   90.00
_cell.angle_beta   90.00
_cell.angle_gamma   90.00
#
_symmetry.space_group_name_H-M   'P 1'
#
loop_
_entity.id
_entity.type
_entity.pdbx_description
1 polymer ?
#
loop_
_entity_poly.entity_id
_entity_poly.type
_entity_poly.pdbx_seq_one_letter_code
_entity_poly.pdbx_strand_id
1 'polypeptide(L)'
;MLQTLPLFFVGNNSRNSSDERIGRLNELKCINSLRGELAIARLSKVRGGALDSKEANLKGKQCLHSLRLYWLEPIEWMIWDFEPERNNVEEAESATQVQRSS
;
A
#
# COMPACT_ATOMS: atom_id res chain seq x y z
N MET A 1 8.60 -9.63 13.93
CA MET A 1 7.59 -8.56 13.74
C MET A 1 6.83 -8.80 12.45
N LEU A 2 5.50 -8.71 12.49
CA LEU A 2 4.64 -8.74 11.30
C LEU A 2 4.43 -7.30 10.80
N GLN A 3 4.42 -7.11 9.48
CA GLN A 3 4.26 -5.80 8.85
C GLN A 3 3.07 -5.82 7.87
N THR A 4 2.34 -4.71 7.78
CA THR A 4 1.27 -4.50 6.80
C THR A 4 1.78 -3.57 5.71
N LEU A 5 1.63 -3.98 4.45
CA LEU A 5 1.92 -3.15 3.28
C LEU A 5 0.70 -3.22 2.37
N PRO A 6 -0.27 -2.31 2.53
CA PRO A 6 -1.54 -2.38 1.81
C PRO A 6 -1.39 -2.07 0.32
N LEU A 7 -0.42 -1.24 -0.06
CA LEU A 7 -0.23 -0.79 -1.44
C LEU A 7 1.25 -0.73 -1.82
N PHE A 8 1.58 -1.27 -2.99
CA PHE A 8 2.91 -1.26 -3.58
C PHE A 8 2.85 -0.81 -5.04
N PHE A 9 3.56 0.26 -5.39
CA PHE A 9 3.64 0.74 -6.78
C PHE A 9 4.87 0.17 -7.46
N VAL A 10 4.64 -0.55 -8.56
CA VAL A 10 5.73 -1.02 -9.39
C VAL A 10 6.23 0.11 -10.30
N GLY A 11 7.54 0.28 -10.34
CA GLY A 11 8.17 1.14 -11.32
C GLY A 11 9.65 0.88 -11.43
N ASN A 12 10.28 1.60 -12.35
CA ASN A 12 11.72 1.59 -12.45
C ASN A 12 12.22 2.73 -11.56
N ASN A 13 13.09 2.43 -10.60
CA ASN A 13 13.81 3.43 -9.80
C ASN A 13 14.78 4.18 -10.75
N SER A 14 14.22 5.05 -11.60
CA SER A 14 14.97 6.08 -12.27
C SER A 14 15.43 7.02 -11.17
N ARG A 15 16.71 7.36 -11.14
CA ARG A 15 17.33 8.32 -10.17
C ARG A 15 16.61 9.69 -10.09
N ASN A 16 15.61 9.92 -10.93
CA ASN A 16 14.87 11.17 -11.06
C ASN A 16 13.39 11.07 -10.64
N SER A 17 12.89 9.91 -10.17
CA SER A 17 11.54 9.82 -9.61
C SER A 17 11.58 10.12 -8.12
N SER A 18 11.07 11.27 -7.72
CA SER A 18 10.87 11.67 -6.32
C SER A 18 9.75 10.92 -5.60
N ASP A 19 9.12 9.94 -6.26
CA ASP A 19 8.13 9.07 -5.64
C ASP A 19 8.82 8.01 -4.78
N GLU A 20 8.97 8.29 -3.48
CA GLU A 20 9.44 7.34 -2.45
C GLU A 20 8.60 6.05 -2.36
N ARG A 21 7.47 5.99 -3.08
CA ARG A 21 6.52 4.86 -3.05
C ARG A 21 6.71 3.86 -4.18
N ILE A 22 7.69 4.06 -5.06
CA ILE A 22 7.95 3.19 -6.22
C ILE A 22 9.08 2.21 -5.89
N GLY A 23 8.86 0.92 -6.16
CA GLY A 23 9.89 -0.12 -6.01
C GLY A 23 9.82 -1.19 -7.10
N ARG A 24 10.84 -2.03 -7.16
CA ARG A 24 10.89 -3.23 -8.00
C ARG A 24 10.19 -4.39 -7.31
N LEU A 25 9.52 -5.24 -8.10
CA LEU A 25 8.71 -6.32 -7.57
C LEU A 25 9.52 -7.33 -6.72
N ASN A 26 10.80 -7.54 -7.04
CA ASN A 26 11.67 -8.43 -6.27
C ASN A 26 12.04 -7.90 -4.87
N GLU A 27 11.82 -6.62 -4.57
CA GLU A 27 11.97 -6.06 -3.22
C GLU A 27 10.97 -6.69 -2.24
N LEU A 28 9.81 -7.16 -2.73
CA LEU A 28 8.83 -7.91 -1.94
C LEU A 28 9.38 -9.27 -1.44
N LYS A 29 10.48 -9.79 -2.01
CA LYS A 29 11.15 -11.01 -1.54
C LYS A 29 11.62 -10.89 -0.10
N CYS A 30 12.08 -9.70 0.30
CA CYS A 30 12.64 -9.45 1.63
C CYS A 30 11.57 -9.36 2.71
N ILE A 31 10.28 -9.28 2.33
CA ILE A 31 9.17 -9.04 3.23
C ILE A 31 8.33 -10.32 3.36
N ASN A 32 8.81 -11.29 4.15
CA ASN A 32 8.11 -12.56 4.37
C ASN A 32 7.00 -12.46 5.42
N SER A 33 7.11 -11.48 6.34
CA SER A 33 6.18 -11.26 7.47
C SER A 33 4.97 -10.39 7.09
N LEU A 34 4.65 -10.33 5.79
CA LEU A 34 3.62 -9.47 5.23
C LEU A 34 2.24 -10.06 5.57
N ARG A 35 1.41 -9.30 6.28
CA ARG A 35 0.08 -9.75 6.72
C ARG A 35 -1.05 -8.92 6.16
N GLY A 36 -2.24 -9.52 6.09
CA GLY A 36 -3.45 -8.80 5.68
C GLY A 36 -3.59 -8.79 4.17
N GLU A 37 -3.81 -7.62 3.61
CA GLU A 37 -3.98 -7.43 2.17
C GLU A 37 -2.78 -6.70 1.55
N LEU A 38 -2.43 -7.08 0.32
CA LEU A 38 -1.48 -6.38 -0.52
C LEU A 38 -2.11 -6.08 -1.89
N ALA A 39 -2.10 -4.82 -2.28
CA ALA A 39 -2.31 -4.42 -3.66
C ALA A 39 -1.01 -4.05 -4.34
N ILE A 40 -0.83 -4.57 -5.56
CA ILE A 40 0.31 -4.27 -6.41
C ILE A 40 -0.21 -3.53 -7.64
N ALA A 41 0.24 -2.29 -7.82
CA ALA A 41 -0.17 -1.41 -8.91
C ALA A 41 0.94 -1.22 -9.95
N ARG A 42 0.56 -0.69 -11.13
CA ARG A 42 1.47 -0.38 -12.24
C ARG A 42 2.24 -1.59 -12.77
N LEU A 43 1.61 -2.77 -12.82
CA LEU A 43 2.26 -3.97 -13.38
C LEU A 43 2.68 -3.80 -14.86
N SER A 44 2.04 -2.89 -15.60
CA SER A 44 2.47 -2.45 -16.94
C SER A 44 3.91 -1.92 -17.00
N LYS A 45 4.50 -1.53 -15.87
CA LYS A 45 5.88 -1.03 -15.78
C LYS A 45 6.92 -2.12 -15.49
N VAL A 46 6.50 -3.37 -15.25
CA VAL A 46 7.41 -4.51 -15.06
C VAL A 46 8.15 -4.79 -16.37
N ARG A 47 9.46 -4.54 -16.41
CA ARG A 47 10.31 -4.81 -17.58
C ARG A 47 11.03 -6.17 -17.53
N GLY A 48 11.11 -6.81 -16.35
CA GLY A 48 11.86 -8.07 -16.11
C GLY A 48 11.05 -9.37 -16.20
N GLY A 49 9.76 -9.32 -16.58
CA GLY A 49 8.94 -10.51 -16.84
C GLY A 49 8.80 -11.48 -15.66
N ALA A 50 8.69 -12.78 -15.95
CA ALA A 50 8.40 -13.85 -14.98
C ALA A 50 9.44 -14.01 -13.86
N LEU A 51 10.68 -13.55 -14.04
CA LEU A 51 11.76 -13.62 -13.05
C LEU A 51 11.46 -12.75 -11.82
N ASP A 52 11.13 -11.47 -12.04
CA ASP A 52 10.79 -10.55 -10.96
C ASP A 52 9.56 -11.05 -10.18
N SER A 53 8.57 -11.62 -10.88
CA SER A 53 7.36 -12.20 -10.29
C SER A 53 7.64 -13.42 -9.41
N LYS A 54 8.62 -14.24 -9.79
CA LYS A 54 9.02 -15.42 -9.03
C LYS A 54 9.82 -15.03 -7.80
N GLU A 55 10.70 -14.03 -7.92
CA GLU A 55 11.50 -13.52 -6.80
C GLU A 55 10.64 -12.86 -5.72
N ALA A 56 9.57 -12.17 -6.10
CA ALA A 56 8.63 -11.55 -5.15
C ALA A 56 8.03 -12.55 -4.14
N ASN A 57 8.10 -13.86 -4.39
CA ASN A 57 7.69 -14.93 -3.48
C ASN A 57 6.32 -14.69 -2.83
N LEU A 58 5.34 -14.23 -3.60
CA LEU A 58 4.00 -13.92 -3.08
C LEU A 58 3.31 -15.17 -2.52
N LYS A 59 3.54 -16.33 -3.16
CA LYS A 59 3.02 -17.63 -2.68
C LYS A 59 3.60 -18.09 -1.35
N GLY A 60 4.81 -17.63 -0.99
CA GLY A 60 5.47 -18.00 0.27
C GLY A 60 5.04 -17.14 1.47
N LYS A 61 4.24 -16.10 1.25
CA LYS A 61 3.78 -15.18 2.32
C LYS A 61 2.56 -15.77 3.02
N GLN A 62 2.80 -16.53 4.08
CA GLN A 62 1.77 -17.31 4.80
C GLN A 62 0.70 -16.45 5.50
N CYS A 63 1.01 -15.19 5.84
CA CYS A 63 0.09 -14.30 6.54
C CYS A 63 -0.69 -13.36 5.60
N LEU A 64 -0.49 -13.50 4.28
CA LEU A 64 -1.18 -12.70 3.27
C LEU A 64 -2.55 -13.34 2.97
N HIS A 65 -3.62 -12.62 3.31
CA HIS A 65 -5.01 -13.08 3.14
C HIS A 65 -5.57 -12.71 1.76
N SER A 66 -5.16 -11.56 1.21
CA SER A 66 -5.69 -11.01 -0.03
C SER A 66 -4.58 -10.39 -0.87
N LEU A 67 -4.63 -10.63 -2.18
CA LEU A 67 -3.71 -10.08 -3.16
C LEU A 67 -4.52 -9.47 -4.31
N ARG A 68 -4.40 -8.17 -4.52
CA ARG A 68 -5.01 -7.46 -5.66
C ARG A 68 -3.91 -7.01 -6.61
N LEU A 69 -4.14 -7.22 -7.91
CA LEU A 69 -3.17 -6.91 -8.96
C LEU A 69 -3.78 -5.92 -9.94
N TYR A 70 -3.12 -4.78 -10.12
CA TYR A 70 -3.57 -3.72 -11.03
C TYR A 70 -2.51 -3.50 -12.13
N TRP A 71 -2.98 -3.58 -13.39
CA TRP A 71 -2.10 -3.37 -14.54
C TRP A 71 -1.65 -1.91 -14.67
N LEU A 72 -2.55 -0.99 -14.36
CA LEU A 72 -2.32 0.45 -14.38
C LEU A 72 -2.25 0.99 -12.95
N GLU A 73 -2.07 2.30 -12.84
CA GLU A 73 -2.18 3.01 -11.57
C GLU A 73 -3.67 3.10 -11.18
N PRO A 74 -4.06 2.65 -9.98
CA PRO A 74 -5.42 2.86 -9.51
C PRO A 74 -5.72 4.35 -9.46
N ILE A 75 -6.86 4.73 -10.04
CA ILE A 75 -7.33 6.12 -10.02
C ILE A 75 -7.66 6.48 -8.57
N GLU A 76 -7.49 7.74 -8.18
CA GLU A 76 -7.67 8.22 -6.80
C GLU A 76 -8.94 7.68 -6.11
N TRP A 77 -10.07 7.61 -6.82
CA TRP A 77 -11.33 7.06 -6.27
C TRP A 77 -11.29 5.55 -5.98
N MET A 78 -10.43 4.76 -6.64
CA MET A 78 -10.18 3.35 -6.31
C MET A 78 -9.24 3.18 -5.10
N ILE A 79 -8.53 4.23 -4.68
CA ILE A 79 -7.65 4.21 -3.51
C ILE A 79 -8.46 4.32 -2.21
N TRP A 80 -9.69 4.84 -2.23
CA TRP A 80 -10.56 4.90 -1.06
C TRP A 80 -11.04 3.52 -0.59
N ASP A 81 -11.04 2.51 -1.46
CA ASP A 81 -11.24 1.11 -1.08
C ASP A 81 -10.04 0.52 -0.31
N PHE A 82 -8.90 1.23 -0.27
CA PHE A 82 -7.66 0.82 0.40
C PHE A 82 -7.45 1.46 1.77
N GLU A 83 -8.28 2.41 2.20
CA GLU A 83 -8.17 2.95 3.56
C GLU A 83 -8.68 1.92 4.58
N PRO A 84 -7.84 1.46 5.53
CA PRO A 84 -8.38 0.88 6.75
C PRO A 84 -9.11 2.00 7.48
N GLU A 85 -10.36 1.76 7.86
CA GLU A 85 -11.20 2.68 8.63
C GLU A 85 -10.36 3.55 9.58
N ARG A 86 -10.23 4.84 9.25
CA ARG A 86 -9.69 5.82 10.19
C ARG A 86 -10.68 5.89 11.34
N ASN A 87 -10.39 5.14 12.41
CA ASN A 87 -11.11 5.23 13.66
C ASN A 87 -11.19 6.70 14.09
N ASN A 88 -12.43 7.21 14.12
CA ASN A 88 -12.97 8.33 14.88
C ASN A 88 -11.96 9.02 15.82
N VAL A 89 -11.37 10.14 15.37
CA VAL A 89 -10.77 11.12 16.27
C VAL A 89 -11.14 12.52 15.79
N GLU A 90 -12.43 12.86 15.83
CA GLU A 90 -12.89 14.25 15.79
C GLU A 90 -14.33 14.37 16.33
N GLU A 91 -14.59 13.70 17.46
CA GLU A 91 -15.77 13.98 18.31
C GLU A 91 -15.28 14.30 19.73
N ALA A 92 -14.52 15.38 19.89
CA ALA A 92 -14.16 15.91 21.21
C ALA A 92 -13.73 17.39 21.23
N GLU A 93 -14.01 18.21 20.22
CA GLU A 93 -13.72 19.66 20.29
C GLU A 93 -14.87 20.50 19.73
N SER A 94 -16.05 20.39 20.33
CA SER A 94 -17.11 21.42 20.17
C SER A 94 -18.01 21.60 21.40
N ALA A 95 -17.67 21.00 22.55
CA ALA A 95 -18.47 21.11 23.77
C ALA A 95 -17.88 22.02 24.88
N THR A 96 -16.87 22.83 24.57
CA THR A 96 -16.35 23.85 25.52
C THR A 96 -16.40 25.25 24.91
N GLN A 97 -17.59 25.64 24.44
CA GLN A 97 -17.90 27.06 24.23
C GLN A 97 -19.30 27.37 24.76
N VAL A 98 -19.56 26.96 26.00
CA VAL A 98 -20.65 27.52 26.81
C VAL A 98 -20.01 28.01 28.11
N GLN A 99 -20.26 29.28 28.43
CA GLN A 99 -19.85 30.02 29.63
C GLN A 99 -18.49 30.75 29.58
N ARG A 100 -18.48 31.89 28.89
CA ARG A 100 -17.85 33.14 29.40
C ARG A 100 -18.37 34.33 28.61
N SER A 101 -19.47 34.89 29.07
CA SER A 101 -19.87 36.29 28.87
C SER A 101 -20.97 36.57 29.90
N SER A 102 -20.54 37.03 31.08
CA SER A 102 -21.35 37.85 31.98
C SER A 102 -20.71 39.22 32.00
#